data_AF-A0A4S3FTF2-F1
#
_entry.id   AF-A0A4S3FTF2-F1
#
_cell.length_a   1.000
_cell.length_b   1.000
_cell.length_c   1.000
_cell.angle_alpha   90.00
_cell.angle_beta   90.00
_cell.angle_gamma   90.00
#
_symmetry.space_group_name_H-M   'P 1'
#
loop_
_entity.id
_entity.type
_entity.pdbx_description
1 polymer ?
#
loop_
_entity_poly.entity_id
_entity_poly.type
_entity_poly.pdbx_seq_one_letter_code
_entity_poly.pdbx_strand_id
1 'polypeptide(L)'
;MALLAACNRQPAEPIGIYRLGTAEKTMVLEVRASGDYVLQIDGPDSMTDEIRGRWEDVRKEEVDATFHGLVWRGEQPEPARALWPVKFGSDGGICLDGAGSLCFTKDTEA
;
A
#
# COMPACT_ATOMS: atom_id res chain seq x y z
N MET A 1 8.22 -23.34 -33.63
CA MET A 1 8.86 -22.97 -32.35
C MET A 1 8.16 -21.72 -31.83
N ALA A 2 7.23 -21.89 -30.90
CA ALA A 2 6.59 -20.76 -30.23
C ALA A 2 7.52 -20.32 -29.09
N LEU A 3 8.10 -19.13 -29.21
CA LEU A 3 8.72 -18.44 -28.10
C LEU A 3 7.57 -18.07 -27.15
N LEU A 4 7.38 -18.87 -26.10
CA LEU A 4 6.59 -18.46 -24.95
C LEU A 4 7.22 -17.17 -24.44
N ALA A 5 6.58 -16.04 -24.73
CA ALA A 5 6.87 -14.79 -24.07
C ALA A 5 6.64 -15.04 -22.58
N ALA A 6 7.72 -15.36 -21.86
CA ALA A 6 7.77 -15.12 -20.44
C ALA A 6 7.55 -13.60 -20.32
N CYS A 7 6.29 -13.22 -20.09
CA CYS A 7 5.98 -11.91 -19.54
C CYS A 7 6.71 -11.86 -18.22
N ASN A 8 7.96 -11.42 -18.26
CA ASN A 8 8.69 -10.92 -17.10
C ASN A 8 7.89 -9.71 -16.66
N ARG A 9 6.84 -9.95 -15.86
CA ARG A 9 6.19 -8.89 -15.10
C ARG A 9 7.30 -8.39 -14.18
N GLN A 10 7.87 -7.26 -14.56
CA GLN A 10 8.82 -6.56 -13.71
C GLN A 10 8.16 -6.42 -12.33
N PRO A 11 8.83 -6.83 -11.24
CA PRO A 11 8.25 -6.72 -9.91
C PRO A 11 7.79 -5.27 -9.71
N ALA A 12 6.57 -5.07 -9.23
CA ALA A 12 6.08 -3.74 -8.93
C ALA A 12 7.07 -3.07 -7.96
N GLU A 13 7.45 -1.82 -8.25
CA GLU A 13 8.33 -1.07 -7.37
C GLU A 13 7.52 -0.58 -6.15
N PRO A 14 7.84 -1.03 -4.92
CA PRO A 14 7.04 -0.73 -3.73
C PRO A 14 7.29 0.68 -3.16
N ILE A 15 8.39 1.32 -3.56
CA ILE A 15 8.80 2.64 -3.05
C ILE A 15 8.03 3.71 -3.82
N GLY A 16 7.42 4.66 -3.10
CA GLY A 16 6.67 5.76 -3.69
C GLY A 16 5.57 6.28 -2.80
N ILE A 17 4.75 7.19 -3.37
CA ILE A 17 3.57 7.73 -2.72
C ILE A 17 2.35 7.02 -3.29
N TYR A 18 1.40 6.70 -2.43
CA TYR A 18 0.20 5.95 -2.73
C TYR A 18 -1.01 6.71 -2.19
N ARG A 19 -2.05 6.86 -2.99
CA ARG A 19 -3.25 7.62 -2.61
C ARG A 19 -4.50 6.76 -2.67
N LEU A 20 -5.31 6.83 -1.63
CA LEU A 20 -6.64 6.23 -1.56
C LEU A 20 -7.63 7.32 -1.15
N GLY A 21 -8.52 7.70 -2.07
CA GLY A 21 -9.65 8.57 -1.79
C GLY A 21 -10.89 7.73 -1.48
N THR A 22 -11.57 8.04 -0.39
CA THR A 22 -12.91 7.51 -0.07
C THR A 22 -13.91 8.66 -0.06
N ALA A 23 -15.20 8.36 0.15
CA ALA A 23 -16.21 9.41 0.27
C ALA A 23 -15.98 10.34 1.48
N GLU A 24 -15.32 9.85 2.53
CA GLU A 24 -15.20 10.55 3.82
C GLU A 24 -13.80 11.10 4.08
N LYS A 25 -12.76 10.47 3.53
CA LYS A 25 -11.35 10.77 3.83
C LYS A 25 -10.42 10.50 2.66
N THR A 26 -9.28 11.18 2.68
CA THR A 26 -8.15 10.88 1.80
C THR A 26 -7.02 10.27 2.63
N MET A 27 -6.43 9.19 2.13
CA MET A 27 -5.27 8.56 2.75
C MET A 27 -4.09 8.62 1.81
N VAL A 28 -2.93 8.99 2.36
CA VAL A 28 -1.66 9.04 1.62
C VAL A 28 -0.66 8.14 2.33
N LEU A 29 -0.23 7.08 1.66
CA LEU A 29 0.80 6.16 2.12
C LEU A 29 2.11 6.48 1.39
N GLU A 30 3.11 6.96 2.13
CA GLU A 30 4.46 7.15 1.64
C GLU A 30 5.34 5.96 2.06
N VAL A 31 5.89 5.24 1.09
CA VAL A 31 6.77 4.08 1.29
C VAL A 31 8.19 4.45 0.89
N ARG A 32 9.12 4.43 1.85
CA ARG A 32 10.49 4.94 1.65
C ARG A 32 11.50 3.81 1.46
N ALA A 33 12.53 4.08 0.67
CA ALA A 33 13.66 3.14 0.47
C ALA A 33 14.42 2.78 1.77
N SER A 34 14.28 3.56 2.84
CA SER A 34 14.88 3.30 4.16
C SER A 34 14.23 2.13 4.92
N GLY A 35 13.11 1.61 4.43
CA GLY A 35 12.29 0.62 5.13
C GLY A 35 11.29 1.24 6.11
N ASP A 36 11.07 2.55 6.05
CA ASP A 36 10.04 3.26 6.82
C ASP A 36 8.84 3.59 5.92
N TYR A 37 7.66 3.72 6.53
CA TYR A 37 6.49 4.28 5.87
C TYR A 37 5.78 5.31 6.76
N VAL A 38 5.01 6.18 6.11
CA VAL A 38 4.11 7.12 6.76
C VAL A 38 2.74 7.00 6.09
N LEU A 39 1.69 6.80 6.88
CA LEU A 39 0.30 6.82 6.44
C LEU A 39 -0.38 8.05 7.04
N GLN A 40 -0.72 9.02 6.19
CA GLN A 40 -1.48 10.20 6.54
C GLN A 40 -2.95 9.97 6.24
N ILE A 41 -3.83 10.38 7.15
CA ILE A 41 -5.28 10.22 7.03
C ILE A 41 -5.90 11.60 7.21
N ASP A 42 -6.34 12.20 6.10
CA ASP A 42 -7.02 13.48 6.09
C ASP A 42 -8.52 13.26 6.19
N GLY A 43 -9.06 13.51 7.38
CA GLY A 43 -10.48 13.41 7.68
C GLY A 43 -11.26 14.71 7.39
N PRO A 44 -12.60 14.66 7.45
CA PRO A 44 -13.46 15.81 7.14
C PRO A 44 -13.32 16.96 8.15
N ASP A 45 -12.88 16.67 9.37
CA ASP A 45 -12.73 17.63 10.46
C ASP A 45 -11.41 18.44 10.39
N SER A 46 -10.68 18.38 9.26
CA SER A 46 -9.37 19.03 9.06
C SER A 46 -8.26 18.58 10.02
N MET A 47 -8.48 17.49 10.78
CA MET A 47 -7.44 16.80 11.51
C MET A 47 -6.78 15.75 10.61
N THR A 48 -5.47 15.87 10.44
CA THR A 48 -4.64 14.85 9.80
C THR A 48 -4.10 13.91 10.88
N ASP A 49 -4.56 12.66 10.87
CA ASP A 49 -3.92 11.60 11.66
C ASP A 49 -2.73 11.03 10.90
N GLU A 50 -1.73 10.55 11.64
CA GLU A 50 -0.52 9.98 11.05
C GLU A 50 -0.10 8.69 11.76
N ILE A 51 0.13 7.64 10.98
CA ILE A 51 0.66 6.35 11.44
C ILE A 51 2.02 6.15 10.79
N ARG A 52 3.04 5.89 11.61
CA ARG A 52 4.41 5.61 11.16
C ARG A 52 4.79 4.20 11.53
N GLY A 53 5.54 3.56 10.65
CA GLY A 53 6.07 2.23 10.94
C GLY A 53 7.16 1.81 9.98
N ARG A 54 7.45 0.51 10.01
CA ARG A 54 8.43 -0.13 9.14
C ARG A 54 7.73 -0.97 8.09
N TRP A 55 8.35 -1.13 6.94
CA TRP A 55 7.90 -2.07 5.93
C TRP A 55 9.05 -2.97 5.50
N GLU A 56 8.72 -4.16 5.02
CA GLU A 56 9.67 -5.16 4.53
C GLU A 56 9.26 -5.65 3.15
N ASP A 57 10.23 -5.73 2.23
CA ASP A 57 10.07 -6.36 0.92
C ASP A 57 10.22 -7.88 1.08
N VAL A 58 9.13 -8.62 0.83
CA VAL A 58 9.02 -10.07 1.11
C VAL A 58 9.11 -10.91 -0.16
N ARG A 59 8.45 -10.47 -1.25
CA ARG A 59 8.36 -11.14 -2.57
C ARG A 59 8.14 -12.66 -2.52
N LYS A 60 7.12 -13.09 -1.79
CA LYS A 60 6.63 -14.48 -1.76
C LYS A 60 5.35 -14.60 -2.59
N GLU A 61 5.00 -15.83 -3.02
CA GLU A 61 3.85 -16.11 -3.90
C GLU A 61 2.53 -15.41 -3.48
N GLU A 62 2.31 -15.28 -2.17
CA GLU A 62 1.09 -14.71 -1.62
C GLU A 62 1.24 -13.31 -1.00
N VAL A 63 2.47 -12.80 -0.86
CA VAL A 63 2.75 -11.52 -0.20
C VAL A 63 3.98 -10.88 -0.81
N ASP A 64 3.84 -9.65 -1.31
CA ASP A 64 4.95 -8.89 -1.87
C ASP A 64 5.66 -8.07 -0.80
N ALA A 65 4.92 -7.41 0.10
CA ALA A 65 5.48 -6.63 1.19
C ALA A 65 4.64 -6.76 2.48
N THR A 66 5.23 -6.39 3.60
CA THR A 66 4.53 -6.35 4.90
C THR A 66 4.77 -5.02 5.60
N PHE A 67 3.70 -4.37 6.02
CA PHE A 67 3.72 -3.14 6.81
C PHE A 67 3.50 -3.47 8.28
N HIS A 68 4.32 -2.88 9.14
CA HIS A 68 4.31 -3.11 10.59
C HIS A 68 3.70 -1.92 11.32
N GLY A 69 3.03 -2.17 12.44
CA GLY A 69 2.58 -1.08 13.31
C GLY A 69 1.17 -0.56 13.00
N LEU A 70 0.43 -1.23 12.11
CA LEU A 70 -0.94 -0.84 11.76
C LEU A 70 -1.85 -2.06 11.64
N VAL A 71 -3.14 -1.84 11.92
CA VAL A 71 -4.22 -2.78 11.61
C VAL A 71 -5.34 -2.02 10.90
N TRP A 72 -6.05 -2.71 10.00
CA TRP A 72 -7.24 -2.17 9.35
C TRP A 72 -8.50 -2.72 10.00
N ARG A 73 -9.42 -1.83 10.37
CA ARG A 73 -10.80 -2.17 10.77
C ARG A 73 -11.75 -1.67 9.68
N GLY A 74 -11.98 -2.51 8.68
CA GLY A 74 -12.61 -2.05 7.43
C GLY A 74 -11.70 -1.02 6.75
N GLU A 75 -12.23 0.17 6.50
CA GLU A 75 -11.50 1.29 5.87
C GLU A 75 -10.72 2.15 6.87
N GLN A 76 -10.79 1.85 8.17
CA GLN A 76 -10.12 2.64 9.20
C GLN A 76 -8.79 2.02 9.60
N PRO A 77 -7.65 2.70 9.37
CA PRO A 77 -6.37 2.27 9.91
C PRO A 77 -6.24 2.71 11.38
N GLU A 78 -5.60 1.87 12.19
CA GLU A 78 -5.29 2.14 13.59
C GLU A 78 -3.84 1.72 13.91
N PRO A 79 -3.09 2.49 14.74
CA PRO A 79 -1.79 2.04 15.23
C PRO A 79 -1.94 0.78 16.09
N ALA A 80 -1.23 -0.29 15.73
CA ALA A 80 -1.31 -1.56 16.45
C ALA A 80 -0.02 -2.38 16.29
N ARG A 81 0.25 -3.30 17.23
CA ARG A 81 1.34 -4.29 17.07
C ARG A 81 0.89 -5.44 16.15
N ALA A 82 0.55 -5.09 14.91
CA ALA A 82 0.06 -6.00 13.89
C ALA A 82 0.88 -5.86 12.60
N LEU A 83 0.67 -6.83 11.70
CA LEU A 83 1.26 -6.89 10.38
C LEU A 83 0.16 -6.77 9.34
N TRP A 84 0.39 -5.93 8.34
CA TRP A 84 -0.46 -5.82 7.17
C TRP A 84 0.31 -6.32 5.94
N PRO A 85 0.09 -7.58 5.52
CA PRO A 85 0.66 -8.13 4.30
C PRO A 85 -0.06 -7.57 3.07
N VAL A 86 0.69 -7.25 2.02
CA VAL A 86 0.14 -6.69 0.79
C VAL A 86 0.66 -7.41 -0.44
N LYS A 87 -0.16 -7.36 -1.50
CA LYS A 87 0.28 -7.61 -2.87
C LYS A 87 0.18 -6.32 -3.68
N PHE A 88 1.13 -6.11 -4.57
CA PHE A 88 1.07 -5.01 -5.52
C PHE A 88 0.31 -5.44 -6.76
N GLY A 89 -0.62 -4.59 -7.20
CA GLY A 89 -1.27 -4.71 -8.50
C GLY A 89 -0.26 -4.58 -9.64
N SER A 90 -0.68 -4.94 -10.85
CA SER A 90 0.18 -4.79 -12.05
C SER A 90 0.46 -3.32 -12.40
N ASP A 91 -0.38 -2.41 -11.92
CA ASP A 91 -0.23 -0.95 -11.94
C ASP A 91 0.59 -0.41 -10.74
N GLY A 92 1.04 -1.31 -9.86
CA GLY A 92 1.76 -0.96 -8.64
C GLY A 92 0.86 -0.59 -7.47
N GLY A 93 -0.48 -0.56 -7.61
CA GLY A 93 -1.41 -0.22 -6.54
C GLY A 93 -1.47 -1.24 -5.41
N ILE A 94 -2.11 -0.88 -4.29
CA ILE A 94 -2.26 -1.75 -3.10
C ILE A 94 -3.72 -1.77 -2.67
N CYS A 95 -4.38 -2.93 -2.69
CA CYS A 95 -5.76 -3.05 -2.24
C CYS A 95 -5.85 -3.46 -0.76
N LEU A 96 -6.70 -2.76 0.00
CA LEU A 96 -7.02 -3.08 1.39
C LEU A 96 -7.81 -4.37 1.52
N ASP A 97 -8.73 -4.57 0.57
CA ASP A 97 -9.56 -5.76 0.48
C ASP A 97 -9.09 -6.67 -0.66
N GLY A 98 -9.28 -7.98 -0.47
CA GLY A 98 -9.08 -8.96 -1.54
C GLY A 98 -10.10 -8.83 -2.68
N ALA A 99 -11.08 -7.94 -2.55
CA ALA A 99 -12.10 -7.65 -3.56
C ALA A 99 -11.65 -6.58 -4.57
N GLY A 100 -10.56 -5.86 -4.29
CA GLY A 100 -10.02 -4.81 -5.16
C GLY A 100 -10.91 -3.56 -5.26
N SER A 101 -11.79 -3.32 -4.28
CA SER A 101 -12.69 -2.16 -4.29
C SER A 101 -12.07 -0.95 -3.61
N LEU A 102 -11.16 -1.18 -2.66
CA LEU A 102 -10.45 -0.14 -1.92
C LEU A 102 -8.96 -0.25 -2.17
N CYS A 103 -8.49 0.42 -3.23
CA CYS A 103 -7.10 0.33 -3.65
C CYS A 103 -6.42 1.69 -3.62
N PHE A 104 -5.27 1.73 -2.96
CA PHE A 104 -4.29 2.76 -3.15
C PHE A 104 -3.76 2.71 -4.58
N THR A 105 -3.73 3.85 -5.25
CA THR A 105 -3.06 4.02 -6.53
C THR A 105 -1.70 4.64 -6.29
N LYS A 106 -0.65 4.11 -6.94
CA LYS A 106 0.68 4.71 -6.89
C LYS A 106 0.65 6.03 -7.64
N ASP A 107 1.14 7.09 -7.00
CA ASP A 107 1.34 8.39 -7.62
C ASP A 107 2.52 8.28 -8.60
N THR A 108 2.25 8.38 -9.90
CA THR A 108 3.27 8.26 -10.95
C THR A 108 3.80 9.61 -11.42
N GLU A 109 3.25 10.72 -10.91
CA GLU A 109 3.70 12.07 -11.21
C GLU A 109 4.69 12.53 -10.12
N ALA A 110 5.98 12.23 -10.31
CA ALA A 110 7.08 12.81 -9.54
C ALA A 110 8.13 13.41 -10.47
#